data_AF-A0A6N6P325-F1
#
_entry.id   AF-A0A6N6P325-F1
#
_cell.length_a   1.000
_cell.length_b   1.000
_cell.length_c   1.000
_cell.angle_alpha   90.00
_cell.angle_beta   90.00
_cell.angle_gamma   90.00
#
_symmetry.space_group_name_H-M   'P 1'
#
loop_
_entity.id
_entity.type
_entity.pdbx_description
1 polymer ?
#
loop_
_entity_poly.entity_id
_entity_poly.type
_entity_poly.pdbx_seq_one_letter_code
_entity_poly.pdbx_strand_id
1 'polypeptide(L)'
;MKSTTAAADVFTATDTSDGVTVTQTATVTFTAGALDHFAISSIASPQMAGTAVTGLTLTARDSNNNTVTSFTSAVTYTGTAGISGTSTAFIAGQLIGVSVTPVMAGSGLTFIITGSGMTGTTLFNVDPGAIAAYIVSAAAQQTAGTAFSTTVTAKDANSNTVTTDSSTLVTLTSNGSAQFDSDGNATFGDATKTLVAGAFTISTKDTVPEAVTLTATSSGGKTGSSSAITILNAFYGAWMSANFPGLTGAAALPGADPDGDGLINLQEYAFGTDPATSGGTIAYTGALLTSSGPPYAVNFASGSGGWDFRLVYCRRVNYAAVVLTYTTQFSADNSYWVTKAITPTVLATDAGGVMEAVSVPYPLFIRDAGNVVVKAPFARVGVSIAP
;
A
#
# COMPACT_ATOMS: atom_id res chain seq x y z
N MET A 1 -19.67 13.97 -65.00
CA MET A 1 -19.39 12.65 -64.41
C MET A 1 -19.03 12.85 -62.96
N LYS A 2 -19.58 12.07 -62.03
CA LYS A 2 -19.19 12.07 -60.62
C LYS A 2 -18.95 10.61 -60.24
N SER A 3 -17.81 10.31 -59.64
CA SER A 3 -17.50 9.01 -59.05
C SER A 3 -17.20 9.21 -57.57
N THR A 4 -17.66 8.29 -56.73
CA THR A 4 -17.30 8.20 -55.32
C THR A 4 -16.12 7.27 -55.08
N THR A 5 -15.64 6.57 -56.11
CA THR A 5 -14.50 5.65 -56.05
C THR A 5 -13.30 6.28 -56.74
N ALA A 6 -12.17 6.33 -56.05
CA ALA A 6 -10.91 6.78 -56.64
C ALA A 6 -10.32 5.67 -57.54
N ALA A 7 -10.45 5.84 -58.85
CA ALA A 7 -9.97 4.90 -59.85
C ALA A 7 -9.75 5.61 -61.19
N ALA A 8 -9.01 4.95 -62.08
CA ALA A 8 -8.94 5.33 -63.49
C ALA A 8 -10.05 4.58 -64.25
N ASP A 9 -11.02 5.34 -64.77
CA ASP A 9 -12.11 4.81 -65.57
C ASP A 9 -11.86 5.14 -67.04
N VAL A 10 -12.07 4.16 -67.92
CA VAL A 10 -11.99 4.34 -69.38
C VAL A 10 -13.38 4.56 -69.93
N PHE A 11 -13.61 5.71 -70.53
CA PHE A 11 -14.86 6.04 -71.18
C PHE A 11 -14.71 5.96 -72.69
N THR A 12 -15.67 5.30 -73.33
CA THR A 12 -15.72 5.14 -74.78
C THR A 12 -16.83 6.01 -75.34
N ALA A 13 -16.50 6.90 -76.27
CA ALA A 13 -17.48 7.58 -77.11
C ALA A 13 -17.54 6.88 -78.48
N THR A 14 -18.75 6.64 -78.97
CA THR A 14 -19.00 6.04 -80.28
C THR A 14 -19.87 6.98 -81.10
N ASP A 15 -19.34 7.45 -82.23
CA ASP A 15 -20.13 8.15 -83.24
C ASP A 15 -20.79 7.11 -84.17
N THR A 16 -22.09 7.25 -84.42
CA THR A 16 -22.88 6.38 -85.31
C THR A 16 -23.66 7.16 -86.37
N SER A 17 -23.37 8.46 -86.50
CA SER A 17 -24.19 9.41 -87.26
C SER A 17 -24.20 9.15 -88.77
N ASP A 18 -23.18 8.48 -89.32
CA ASP A 18 -22.99 8.29 -90.76
C ASP A 18 -22.60 6.85 -91.17
N GLY A 19 -22.70 5.89 -90.25
CA GLY A 19 -22.37 4.48 -90.52
C GLY A 19 -20.88 4.12 -90.44
N VAL A 20 -19.99 5.07 -90.09
CA VAL A 20 -18.59 4.81 -89.76
C VAL A 20 -18.39 4.85 -88.25
N THR A 21 -18.12 3.71 -87.63
CA THR A 21 -17.87 3.64 -86.18
C THR A 21 -16.49 4.21 -85.86
N VAL A 22 -16.43 5.41 -85.29
CA VAL A 22 -15.21 5.95 -84.64
C VAL A 22 -15.31 5.69 -83.15
N THR A 23 -14.37 4.91 -82.62
CA THR A 23 -14.26 4.61 -81.18
C THR A 23 -13.11 5.42 -80.60
N GLN A 24 -13.41 6.39 -79.73
CA GLN A 24 -12.39 7.12 -78.99
C GLN A 24 -12.53 6.83 -77.50
N THR A 25 -11.43 6.38 -76.90
CA THR A 25 -11.34 6.13 -75.45
C THR A 25 -10.65 7.29 -74.76
N ALA A 26 -11.20 7.75 -73.64
CA ALA A 26 -10.57 8.72 -72.74
C ALA A 26 -10.47 8.11 -71.34
N THR A 27 -9.28 8.17 -70.74
CA THR A 27 -9.10 7.79 -69.33
C THR A 27 -9.37 9.01 -68.46
N VAL A 28 -10.29 8.88 -67.51
CA VAL A 28 -10.55 9.87 -66.48
C VAL A 28 -10.14 9.27 -65.13
N THR A 29 -9.20 9.92 -64.47
CA THR A 29 -8.75 9.50 -63.13
C THR A 29 -9.51 10.29 -62.07
N PHE A 30 -10.30 9.59 -61.26
CA PHE A 30 -10.86 10.14 -60.03
C PHE A 30 -9.84 9.96 -58.90
N THR A 31 -9.46 11.06 -58.25
CA THR A 31 -8.57 11.03 -57.08
C THR A 31 -9.38 11.01 -55.80
N ALA A 32 -8.80 10.47 -54.73
CA ALA A 32 -9.39 10.55 -53.40
C ALA A 32 -9.58 12.01 -52.96
N GLY A 33 -10.57 12.24 -52.10
CA GLY A 33 -10.83 13.51 -51.45
C GLY A 33 -9.79 13.87 -50.37
N ALA A 34 -10.10 14.89 -49.57
CA ALA A 34 -9.28 15.25 -48.42
C ALA A 34 -9.27 14.11 -47.38
N LEU A 35 -8.17 14.02 -46.61
CA LEU A 35 -8.08 13.11 -45.47
C LEU A 35 -9.23 13.35 -44.50
N ASP A 36 -9.94 12.27 -44.14
CA ASP A 36 -11.05 12.30 -43.19
C ASP A 36 -10.74 11.43 -41.95
N HIS A 37 -10.21 10.23 -42.15
CA HIS A 37 -9.90 9.33 -41.03
C HIS A 37 -8.78 8.35 -41.37
N PHE A 38 -8.29 7.63 -40.35
CA PHE A 38 -7.38 6.50 -40.54
C PHE A 38 -8.11 5.18 -40.30
N ALA A 39 -7.88 4.20 -41.17
CA ALA A 39 -8.29 2.83 -40.96
C ALA A 39 -7.12 2.01 -40.41
N ILE A 40 -7.42 1.13 -39.46
CA ILE A 40 -6.48 0.18 -38.86
C ILE A 40 -6.95 -1.22 -39.26
N SER A 41 -6.05 -2.07 -39.75
CA SER A 41 -6.38 -3.48 -40.02
C SER A 41 -6.91 -4.17 -38.75
N SER A 42 -7.74 -5.21 -38.93
CA SER A 42 -8.28 -5.98 -37.81
C SER A 42 -7.17 -6.51 -36.89
N ILE A 43 -7.37 -6.36 -35.58
CA ILE A 43 -6.50 -6.91 -34.54
C ILE A 43 -7.22 -8.12 -33.93
N ALA A 44 -6.54 -9.26 -33.84
CA ALA A 44 -7.11 -10.43 -33.15
C ALA A 44 -7.33 -10.12 -31.67
N SER A 45 -8.31 -10.75 -31.03
CA SER A 45 -8.66 -10.48 -29.64
C SER A 45 -8.91 -11.79 -28.89
N PRO A 46 -8.31 -12.02 -27.72
CA PRO A 46 -7.41 -11.10 -27.00
C PRO A 46 -5.96 -11.10 -27.57
N GLN A 47 -5.25 -10.00 -27.32
CA GLN A 47 -3.78 -9.91 -27.40
C GLN A 47 -3.16 -10.12 -26.02
N MET A 48 -1.83 -10.25 -25.94
CA MET A 48 -1.12 -10.39 -24.67
C MET A 48 -0.29 -9.13 -24.35
N ALA A 49 -0.42 -8.60 -23.14
CA ALA A 49 0.39 -7.47 -22.68
C ALA A 49 1.89 -7.80 -22.76
N GLY A 50 2.68 -6.83 -23.24
CA GLY A 50 4.12 -6.98 -23.45
C GLY A 50 4.50 -7.75 -24.72
N THR A 51 3.53 -8.32 -25.45
CA THR A 51 3.78 -9.02 -26.73
C THR A 51 3.39 -8.14 -27.91
N ALA A 52 4.27 -8.04 -28.90
CA ALA A 52 4.03 -7.20 -30.08
C ALA A 52 2.92 -7.77 -30.98
N VAL A 53 1.96 -6.93 -31.33
CA VAL A 53 1.01 -7.14 -32.42
C VAL A 53 1.69 -6.71 -33.72
N THR A 54 2.01 -7.68 -34.57
CA THR A 54 2.80 -7.44 -35.80
C THR A 54 1.94 -7.52 -37.06
N GLY A 55 2.44 -6.94 -38.16
CA GLY A 55 1.80 -7.07 -39.48
C GLY A 55 0.58 -6.19 -39.68
N LEU A 56 0.39 -5.15 -38.87
CA LEU A 56 -0.73 -4.23 -39.03
C LEU A 56 -0.56 -3.35 -40.28
N THR A 57 -1.69 -3.04 -40.91
CA THR A 57 -1.77 -2.07 -42.00
C THR A 57 -2.59 -0.88 -41.56
N LEU A 58 -2.03 0.31 -41.73
CA LEU A 58 -2.69 1.59 -41.51
C LEU A 58 -3.00 2.21 -42.87
N THR A 59 -4.18 2.78 -43.05
CA THR A 59 -4.56 3.45 -44.30
C THR A 59 -5.19 4.81 -44.03
N ALA A 60 -4.70 5.84 -44.73
CA ALA A 60 -5.31 7.15 -44.80
C ALA A 60 -6.53 7.10 -45.73
N ARG A 61 -7.71 7.49 -45.24
CA ARG A 61 -8.98 7.39 -45.98
C ARG A 61 -9.67 8.75 -46.07
N ASP A 62 -10.35 8.98 -47.18
CA ASP A 62 -11.31 10.08 -47.32
C ASP A 62 -12.69 9.66 -46.78
N SER A 63 -13.66 10.57 -46.81
CA SER A 63 -15.03 10.33 -46.34
C SER A 63 -15.83 9.33 -47.18
N ASN A 64 -15.28 8.88 -48.31
CA ASN A 64 -15.84 7.83 -49.15
C ASN A 64 -15.03 6.53 -49.07
N ASN A 65 -14.14 6.40 -48.08
CA ASN A 65 -13.25 5.25 -47.86
C ASN A 65 -12.25 4.99 -49.00
N ASN A 66 -11.95 5.96 -49.86
CA ASN A 66 -10.86 5.86 -50.82
C ASN A 66 -9.52 6.09 -50.12
N THR A 67 -8.45 5.42 -50.59
CA THR A 67 -7.10 5.65 -50.07
C THR A 67 -6.59 7.02 -50.51
N VAL A 68 -6.26 7.88 -49.54
CA VAL A 68 -5.67 9.21 -49.79
C VAL A 68 -4.18 9.05 -50.06
N THR A 69 -3.83 8.76 -51.32
CA THR A 69 -2.45 8.44 -51.72
C THR A 69 -1.46 9.59 -51.54
N SER A 70 -1.94 10.83 -51.45
CA SER A 70 -1.13 12.01 -51.16
C SER A 70 -0.70 12.11 -49.69
N PHE A 71 -1.31 11.35 -48.78
CA PHE A 71 -0.88 11.34 -47.38
C PHE A 71 0.42 10.55 -47.22
N THR A 72 1.49 11.27 -46.89
CA THR A 72 2.85 10.73 -46.74
C THR A 72 3.51 11.12 -45.41
N SER A 73 2.74 11.70 -44.48
CA SER A 73 3.24 12.10 -43.16
C SER A 73 3.23 10.93 -42.18
N ALA A 74 3.97 11.07 -41.07
CA ALA A 74 3.87 10.17 -39.93
C ALA A 74 2.62 10.48 -39.08
N VAL A 75 2.23 9.53 -38.23
CA VAL A 75 1.11 9.64 -37.29
C VAL A 75 1.55 9.27 -35.89
N THR A 76 0.83 9.75 -34.88
CA THR A 76 1.06 9.41 -33.47
C THR A 76 0.15 8.27 -33.05
N TYR A 77 0.68 7.37 -32.23
CA TYR A 77 -0.03 6.27 -31.59
C TYR A 77 -0.36 6.63 -30.14
N THR A 78 -1.59 6.37 -29.74
CA THR A 78 -2.08 6.50 -28.36
C THR A 78 -3.14 5.42 -28.08
N GLY A 79 -3.75 5.43 -26.89
CA GLY A 79 -4.91 4.59 -26.57
C GLY A 79 -4.82 3.96 -25.18
N THR A 80 -5.93 3.37 -24.73
CA THR A 80 -6.03 2.76 -23.40
C THR A 80 -5.33 1.41 -23.31
N ALA A 81 -4.92 0.81 -24.44
CA ALA A 81 -4.06 -0.38 -24.46
C ALA A 81 -2.61 -0.10 -23.99
N GLY A 82 -2.28 1.15 -23.68
CA GLY A 82 -0.93 1.59 -23.32
C GLY A 82 0.02 1.69 -24.51
N ILE A 83 -0.51 1.61 -25.73
CA ILE A 83 0.26 1.80 -26.96
C ILE A 83 0.57 3.30 -27.09
N SER A 84 1.83 3.62 -27.32
CA SER A 84 2.30 4.98 -27.56
C SER A 84 3.45 5.01 -28.57
N GLY A 85 3.68 6.15 -29.20
CA GLY A 85 4.80 6.36 -30.11
C GLY A 85 4.42 7.11 -31.38
N THR A 86 5.29 7.06 -32.37
CA THR A 86 5.08 7.70 -33.68
C THR A 86 5.43 6.70 -34.77
N SER A 87 4.64 6.67 -35.84
CA SER A 87 4.90 5.84 -37.01
C SER A 87 6.06 6.39 -37.85
N THR A 88 6.51 5.60 -38.81
CA THR A 88 7.22 6.13 -39.98
C THR A 88 6.23 6.82 -40.92
N ALA A 89 6.75 7.55 -41.91
CA ALA A 89 5.95 8.17 -42.96
C ALA A 89 5.14 7.13 -43.75
N PHE A 90 3.91 7.48 -44.11
CA PHE A 90 3.07 6.69 -45.00
C PHE A 90 3.64 6.73 -46.43
N ILE A 91 3.43 5.66 -47.20
CA ILE A 91 3.77 5.57 -48.61
C ILE A 91 2.47 5.36 -49.38
N ALA A 92 2.14 6.31 -50.27
CA ALA A 92 0.89 6.29 -51.05
C ALA A 92 -0.36 6.08 -50.16
N GLY A 93 -0.45 6.77 -49.02
CA GLY A 93 -1.60 6.68 -48.12
C GLY A 93 -1.67 5.40 -47.30
N GLN A 94 -0.64 4.54 -47.31
CA GLN A 94 -0.59 3.31 -46.51
C GLN A 94 0.72 3.17 -45.74
N LEU A 95 0.64 2.50 -44.59
CA LEU A 95 1.80 2.01 -43.86
C LEU A 95 1.57 0.54 -43.51
N ILE A 96 2.43 -0.34 -44.01
CA ILE A 96 2.29 -1.80 -43.92
C ILE A 96 3.38 -2.36 -43.00
N GLY A 97 3.07 -3.43 -42.27
CA GLY A 97 4.02 -4.09 -41.39
C GLY A 97 4.23 -3.37 -40.06
N VAL A 98 3.24 -2.56 -39.64
CA VAL A 98 3.26 -1.87 -38.36
C VAL A 98 3.26 -2.89 -37.22
N SER A 99 4.11 -2.63 -36.24
CA SER A 99 4.22 -3.40 -35.01
C SER A 99 3.98 -2.48 -33.81
N VAL A 100 3.07 -2.87 -32.91
CA VAL A 100 2.77 -2.15 -31.68
C VAL A 100 2.67 -3.12 -30.51
N THR A 101 3.12 -2.72 -29.34
CA THR A 101 3.08 -3.57 -28.14
C THR A 101 2.11 -2.97 -27.13
N PRO A 102 0.93 -3.57 -26.91
CA PRO A 102 0.07 -3.19 -25.80
C PRO A 102 0.74 -3.56 -24.47
N VAL A 103 0.58 -2.72 -23.46
CA VAL A 103 1.17 -2.95 -22.12
C VAL A 103 0.14 -2.96 -21.01
N MET A 104 -1.09 -2.49 -21.27
CA MET A 104 -2.18 -2.52 -20.30
C MET A 104 -3.11 -3.69 -20.60
N ALA A 105 -3.46 -4.48 -19.58
CA ALA A 105 -4.43 -5.56 -19.69
C ALA A 105 -5.86 -5.06 -19.39
N GLY A 106 -6.85 -5.59 -20.10
CA GLY A 106 -8.25 -5.19 -19.97
C GLY A 106 -9.10 -5.51 -21.18
N SER A 107 -10.41 -5.28 -21.06
CA SER A 107 -11.38 -5.47 -22.13
C SER A 107 -11.67 -4.17 -22.88
N GLY A 108 -11.84 -4.24 -24.20
CA GLY A 108 -12.25 -3.10 -25.02
C GLY A 108 -11.25 -1.94 -24.97
N LEU A 109 -9.95 -2.24 -24.94
CA LEU A 109 -8.91 -1.24 -24.94
C LEU A 109 -8.72 -0.64 -26.32
N THR A 110 -8.37 0.64 -26.38
CA THR A 110 -8.21 1.38 -27.63
C THR A 110 -6.76 1.36 -28.12
N PHE A 111 -6.62 1.25 -29.43
CA PHE A 111 -5.47 1.76 -30.18
C PHE A 111 -5.94 2.88 -31.09
N ILE A 112 -5.38 4.07 -30.88
CA ILE A 112 -5.75 5.32 -31.55
C ILE A 112 -4.56 5.82 -32.35
N ILE A 113 -4.85 6.25 -33.57
CA ILE A 113 -3.90 6.87 -34.48
C ILE A 113 -4.35 8.30 -34.73
N THR A 114 -3.43 9.26 -34.69
CA THR A 114 -3.73 10.67 -34.90
C THR A 114 -2.72 11.31 -35.84
N GLY A 115 -3.20 12.04 -36.84
CA GLY A 115 -2.36 12.75 -37.82
C GLY A 115 -3.17 13.79 -38.58
N SER A 116 -2.60 14.97 -38.79
CA SER A 116 -3.26 16.08 -39.50
C SER A 116 -4.66 16.43 -38.96
N GLY A 117 -4.87 16.30 -37.65
CA GLY A 117 -6.17 16.56 -37.00
C GLY A 117 -7.21 15.45 -37.14
N MET A 118 -6.90 14.38 -37.89
CA MET A 118 -7.79 13.23 -38.09
C MET A 118 -7.37 12.04 -37.23
N THR A 119 -8.31 11.13 -36.98
CA THR A 119 -8.08 9.96 -36.14
C THR A 119 -8.53 8.65 -36.78
N GLY A 120 -7.97 7.55 -36.28
CA GLY A 120 -8.46 6.20 -36.49
C GLY A 120 -8.42 5.46 -35.17
N THR A 121 -9.46 4.69 -34.85
CA THR A 121 -9.55 3.97 -33.57
C THR A 121 -9.99 2.53 -33.81
N THR A 122 -9.39 1.61 -33.08
CA THR A 122 -9.83 0.22 -32.99
C THR A 122 -9.88 -0.24 -31.53
N LEU A 123 -10.69 -1.26 -31.26
CA LEU A 123 -10.92 -1.84 -29.93
C LEU A 123 -10.55 -3.32 -29.94
N PHE A 124 -9.87 -3.78 -28.89
CA PHE A 124 -9.53 -5.19 -28.70
C PHE A 124 -9.30 -5.48 -27.20
N ASN A 125 -9.36 -6.75 -26.81
CA ASN A 125 -9.01 -7.15 -25.45
C ASN A 125 -7.51 -7.44 -25.36
N VAL A 126 -6.95 -7.19 -24.18
CA VAL A 126 -5.56 -7.53 -23.85
C VAL A 126 -5.56 -8.34 -22.56
N ASP A 127 -5.11 -9.58 -22.65
CA ASP A 127 -4.83 -10.41 -21.48
C ASP A 127 -3.50 -9.97 -20.86
N PRO A 128 -3.37 -10.08 -19.52
CA PRO A 128 -2.09 -9.83 -18.85
C PRO A 128 -1.02 -10.83 -19.32
N GLY A 129 0.25 -10.40 -19.24
CA GLY A 129 1.38 -11.27 -19.51
C GLY A 129 1.59 -12.34 -18.45
N ALA A 130 2.62 -13.15 -18.61
CA ALA A 130 3.01 -14.15 -17.61
C ALA A 130 3.39 -13.50 -16.27
N ILE A 131 3.14 -14.20 -15.15
CA ILE A 131 3.49 -13.74 -13.80
C ILE A 131 4.98 -13.41 -13.73
N ALA A 132 5.29 -12.17 -13.37
CA ALA A 132 6.65 -11.65 -13.17
C ALA A 132 6.99 -11.47 -11.69
N ALA A 133 6.03 -11.04 -10.87
CA ALA A 133 6.22 -10.78 -9.43
C ALA A 133 4.90 -10.92 -8.65
N TYR A 134 4.99 -10.91 -7.32
CA TYR A 134 3.83 -10.79 -6.44
C TYR A 134 3.85 -9.46 -5.70
N ILE A 135 2.66 -8.89 -5.47
CA ILE A 135 2.45 -7.87 -4.45
C ILE A 135 1.81 -8.56 -3.26
N VAL A 136 2.42 -8.42 -2.09
CA VAL A 136 1.90 -8.91 -0.81
C VAL A 136 1.52 -7.71 0.04
N SER A 137 0.29 -7.65 0.55
CA SER A 137 -0.14 -6.53 1.37
C SER A 137 -0.99 -6.96 2.57
N ALA A 138 -0.76 -6.27 3.69
CA ALA A 138 -1.52 -6.32 4.92
C ALA A 138 -1.46 -4.93 5.58
N ALA A 139 -2.33 -4.64 6.55
CA ALA A 139 -2.21 -3.40 7.30
C ALA A 139 -0.88 -3.36 8.07
N ALA A 140 -0.23 -2.20 8.08
CA ALA A 140 1.15 -2.01 8.59
C ALA A 140 1.31 -2.34 10.09
N GLN A 141 0.21 -2.41 10.83
CA GLN A 141 0.18 -2.74 12.24
C GLN A 141 -0.88 -3.77 12.54
N GLN A 142 -0.51 -4.76 13.34
CA GLN A 142 -1.38 -5.82 13.82
C GLN A 142 -1.15 -6.05 15.31
N THR A 143 -2.03 -6.80 15.95
CA THR A 143 -1.90 -7.14 17.37
C THR A 143 -1.55 -8.62 17.50
N ALA A 144 -0.56 -8.95 18.32
CA ALA A 144 -0.16 -10.32 18.59
C ALA A 144 -1.36 -11.14 19.08
N GLY A 145 -1.52 -12.34 18.53
CA GLY A 145 -2.62 -13.25 18.84
C GLY A 145 -3.91 -13.00 18.06
N THR A 146 -4.05 -11.84 17.40
CA THR A 146 -5.22 -11.48 16.58
C THR A 146 -4.95 -11.80 15.11
N ALA A 147 -5.87 -12.53 14.48
CA ALA A 147 -5.77 -12.82 13.06
C ALA A 147 -6.06 -11.56 12.22
N PHE A 148 -5.37 -11.44 11.09
CA PHE A 148 -5.48 -10.33 10.15
C PHE A 148 -5.44 -10.80 8.70
N SER A 149 -5.93 -9.95 7.80
CA SER A 149 -5.99 -10.26 6.37
C SER A 149 -4.66 -9.97 5.68
N THR A 150 -4.14 -10.93 4.92
CA THR A 150 -3.05 -10.74 3.97
C THR A 150 -3.54 -11.04 2.56
N THR A 151 -3.20 -10.18 1.61
CA THR A 151 -3.54 -10.35 0.20
C THR A 151 -2.29 -10.59 -0.62
N VAL A 152 -2.39 -11.48 -1.61
CA VAL A 152 -1.36 -11.74 -2.61
C VAL A 152 -1.96 -11.50 -3.98
N THR A 153 -1.30 -10.67 -4.79
CA THR A 153 -1.71 -10.38 -6.18
C THR A 153 -0.55 -10.64 -7.12
N ALA A 154 -0.75 -11.52 -8.10
CA ALA A 154 0.20 -11.79 -9.17
C ALA A 154 0.22 -10.63 -10.17
N LYS A 155 1.42 -10.17 -10.50
CA LYS A 155 1.67 -9.09 -11.46
C LYS A 155 2.51 -9.59 -12.63
N ASP A 156 2.16 -9.17 -13.84
CA ASP A 156 3.04 -9.34 -15.00
C ASP A 156 4.17 -8.30 -14.99
N ALA A 157 5.04 -8.34 -16.01
CA ALA A 157 6.18 -7.42 -16.12
C ALA A 157 5.77 -5.95 -16.31
N ASN A 158 4.52 -5.69 -16.69
CA ASN A 158 3.94 -4.37 -16.88
C ASN A 158 3.04 -3.94 -15.71
N SER A 159 3.09 -4.67 -14.57
CA SER A 159 2.29 -4.43 -13.37
C SER A 159 0.77 -4.64 -13.53
N ASN A 160 0.33 -5.30 -14.60
CA ASN A 160 -1.06 -5.75 -14.72
C ASN A 160 -1.30 -6.92 -13.76
N THR A 161 -2.50 -7.00 -13.19
CA THR A 161 -2.89 -8.20 -12.45
C THR A 161 -3.08 -9.36 -13.43
N VAL A 162 -2.47 -10.51 -13.14
CA VAL A 162 -2.56 -11.71 -14.00
C VAL A 162 -3.89 -12.43 -13.79
N THR A 163 -4.99 -11.78 -14.20
CA THR A 163 -6.38 -12.23 -14.00
C THR A 163 -6.72 -13.54 -14.70
N THR A 164 -5.87 -14.00 -15.63
CA THR A 164 -6.01 -15.26 -16.36
C THR A 164 -5.46 -16.48 -15.61
N ASP A 165 -4.73 -16.29 -14.50
CA ASP A 165 -4.23 -17.41 -13.69
C ASP A 165 -5.22 -17.78 -12.57
N SER A 166 -5.61 -19.06 -12.50
CA SER A 166 -6.39 -19.61 -11.39
C SER A 166 -5.86 -20.99 -10.94
N SER A 167 -4.56 -21.22 -11.14
CA SER A 167 -3.95 -22.54 -10.96
C SER A 167 -2.60 -22.52 -10.26
N THR A 168 -1.92 -21.38 -10.22
CA THR A 168 -0.60 -21.29 -9.59
C THR A 168 -0.74 -21.37 -8.07
N LEU A 169 -0.05 -22.35 -7.47
CA LEU A 169 0.13 -22.45 -6.03
C LEU A 169 1.20 -21.47 -5.57
N VAL A 170 0.89 -20.74 -4.51
CA VAL A 170 1.79 -19.79 -3.88
C VAL A 170 1.89 -20.13 -2.39
N THR A 171 3.12 -20.25 -1.92
CA THR A 171 3.43 -20.47 -0.50
C THR A 171 3.90 -19.15 0.11
N LEU A 172 3.32 -18.78 1.25
CA LEU A 172 3.78 -17.66 2.05
C LEU A 172 4.81 -18.10 3.08
N THR A 173 5.77 -17.22 3.34
CA THR A 173 6.73 -17.36 4.44
C THR A 173 6.82 -16.05 5.20
N SER A 174 7.30 -16.13 6.44
CA SER A 174 7.60 -14.98 7.30
C SER A 174 9.06 -15.03 7.71
N ASN A 175 9.66 -13.86 7.92
CA ASN A 175 10.96 -13.75 8.61
C ASN A 175 10.83 -13.72 10.14
N GLY A 176 9.60 -13.78 10.66
CA GLY A 176 9.26 -13.92 12.08
C GLY A 176 8.31 -15.09 12.31
N SER A 177 7.36 -14.91 13.21
CA SER A 177 6.51 -15.98 13.77
C SER A 177 5.13 -16.09 13.12
N ALA A 178 4.83 -15.23 12.13
CA ALA A 178 3.55 -15.25 11.43
C ALA A 178 3.24 -16.63 10.79
N GLN A 179 2.05 -17.11 11.08
CA GLN A 179 1.43 -18.32 10.55
C GLN A 179 0.23 -17.96 9.68
N PHE A 180 -0.21 -18.90 8.84
CA PHE A 180 -1.25 -18.68 7.85
C PHE A 180 -2.33 -19.76 7.95
N ASP A 181 -3.55 -19.42 7.56
CA ASP A 181 -4.74 -20.27 7.48
C ASP A 181 -5.30 -20.20 6.04
N SER A 182 -4.90 -21.15 5.18
CA SER A 182 -5.22 -21.11 3.75
C SER A 182 -6.61 -21.66 3.42
N ASP A 183 -7.07 -22.67 4.17
CA ASP A 183 -8.36 -23.32 4.00
C ASP A 183 -9.53 -22.64 4.75
N GLY A 184 -9.22 -21.70 5.65
CA GLY A 184 -10.20 -20.90 6.38
C GLY A 184 -10.84 -21.62 7.57
N ASN A 185 -10.20 -22.66 8.10
CA ASN A 185 -10.72 -23.46 9.21
C ASN A 185 -10.33 -22.93 10.61
N ALA A 186 -9.63 -21.78 10.67
CA ALA A 186 -9.08 -21.16 11.88
C ALA A 186 -7.93 -21.93 12.58
N THR A 187 -7.39 -22.95 11.94
CA THR A 187 -6.17 -23.67 12.33
C THR A 187 -5.02 -23.15 11.49
N PHE A 188 -4.05 -22.54 12.14
CA PHE A 188 -2.90 -21.95 11.46
C PHE A 188 -1.79 -23.01 11.25
N GLY A 189 -1.15 -22.98 10.08
CA GLY A 189 -0.06 -23.89 9.72
C GLY A 189 0.02 -24.26 8.25
N ASP A 190 -0.95 -23.84 7.43
CA ASP A 190 -1.03 -24.11 5.99
C ASP A 190 -0.79 -22.82 5.18
N ALA A 191 0.45 -22.65 4.71
CA ALA A 191 0.88 -21.41 4.06
C ALA A 191 0.67 -21.36 2.54
N THR A 192 0.15 -22.44 1.94
CA THR A 192 0.03 -22.56 0.47
C THR A 192 -1.41 -22.37 0.03
N LYS A 193 -1.64 -21.47 -0.94
CA LYS A 193 -2.95 -21.20 -1.52
C LYS A 193 -2.87 -21.05 -3.04
N THR A 194 -3.88 -21.52 -3.76
CA THR A 194 -3.99 -21.36 -5.21
C THR A 194 -4.52 -19.96 -5.54
N LEU A 195 -3.94 -19.30 -6.54
CA LEU A 195 -4.51 -18.07 -7.09
C LEU A 195 -5.91 -18.33 -7.65
N VAL A 196 -6.77 -17.33 -7.57
CA VAL A 196 -8.05 -17.25 -8.29
C VAL A 196 -8.10 -15.91 -8.99
N ALA A 197 -8.14 -15.92 -10.32
CA ALA A 197 -8.01 -14.72 -11.16
C ALA A 197 -6.82 -13.82 -10.75
N GLY A 198 -5.65 -14.44 -10.52
CA GLY A 198 -4.41 -13.74 -10.22
C GLY A 198 -4.26 -13.25 -8.78
N ALA A 199 -5.19 -13.56 -7.87
CA ALA A 199 -5.07 -13.13 -6.47
C ALA A 199 -5.67 -14.12 -5.48
N PHE A 200 -5.32 -13.97 -4.21
CA PHE A 200 -6.09 -14.53 -3.09
C PHE A 200 -5.95 -13.66 -1.84
N THR A 201 -6.84 -13.90 -0.88
CA THR A 201 -6.73 -13.44 0.51
C THR A 201 -6.54 -14.65 1.42
N ILE A 202 -5.70 -14.49 2.43
CA ILE A 202 -5.39 -15.51 3.43
C ILE A 202 -5.45 -14.88 4.83
N SER A 203 -5.91 -15.67 5.81
CA SER A 203 -5.87 -15.29 7.21
C SER A 203 -4.45 -15.51 7.74
N THR A 204 -3.88 -14.50 8.37
CA THR A 204 -2.52 -14.53 8.93
C THR A 204 -2.61 -14.23 10.42
N LYS A 205 -1.81 -14.90 11.24
CA LYS A 205 -1.74 -14.64 12.67
C LYS A 205 -0.29 -14.71 13.12
N ASP A 206 0.12 -13.70 13.85
CA ASP A 206 1.40 -13.69 14.54
C ASP A 206 1.12 -13.62 16.05
N THR A 207 1.79 -14.45 16.84
CA THR A 207 1.63 -14.51 18.30
C THR A 207 2.75 -13.80 19.04
N VAL A 208 3.77 -13.32 18.34
CA VAL A 208 4.95 -12.68 18.93
C VAL A 208 4.97 -11.21 18.53
N PRO A 209 5.20 -10.28 19.48
CA PRO A 209 5.44 -8.89 19.12
C PRO A 209 6.81 -8.73 18.48
N GLU A 210 6.80 -8.37 17.20
CA GLU A 210 7.99 -8.20 16.38
C GLU A 210 7.65 -7.42 15.11
N ALA A 211 8.66 -7.10 14.32
CA ALA A 211 8.48 -6.58 12.97
C ALA A 211 8.68 -7.72 11.97
N VAL A 212 7.65 -8.02 11.18
CA VAL A 212 7.68 -9.11 10.20
C VAL A 212 7.52 -8.60 8.78
N THR A 213 8.07 -9.37 7.84
CA THR A 213 7.87 -9.24 6.41
C THR A 213 7.36 -10.56 5.89
N LEU A 214 6.24 -10.53 5.18
CA LEU A 214 5.65 -11.71 4.56
C LEU A 214 6.15 -11.82 3.13
N THR A 215 6.51 -13.02 2.69
CA THR A 215 7.02 -13.26 1.34
C THR A 215 6.19 -14.34 0.66
N ALA A 216 5.59 -14.00 -0.48
CA ALA A 216 4.92 -14.95 -1.35
C ALA A 216 5.93 -15.55 -2.33
N THR A 217 5.93 -16.87 -2.46
CA THR A 217 6.77 -17.60 -3.43
C THR A 217 5.91 -18.63 -4.16
N SER A 218 5.89 -18.56 -5.48
CA SER A 218 5.19 -19.55 -6.32
C SER A 218 6.01 -20.81 -6.56
N SER A 219 5.36 -21.89 -7.00
CA SER A 219 6.02 -23.12 -7.47
C SER A 219 7.03 -22.87 -8.60
N GLY A 220 6.82 -21.85 -9.42
CA GLY A 220 7.75 -21.41 -10.47
C GLY A 220 8.87 -20.47 -10.01
N GLY A 221 9.01 -20.22 -8.70
CA GLY A 221 10.09 -19.43 -8.10
C GLY A 221 9.92 -17.92 -8.19
N LYS A 222 8.80 -17.39 -8.73
CA LYS A 222 8.50 -15.96 -8.65
C LYS A 222 8.13 -15.57 -7.23
N THR A 223 8.60 -14.40 -6.79
CA THR A 223 8.46 -13.92 -5.42
C THR A 223 7.86 -12.52 -5.33
N GLY A 224 7.48 -12.15 -4.12
CA GLY A 224 7.11 -10.79 -3.74
C GLY A 224 7.01 -10.68 -2.23
N SER A 225 7.33 -9.53 -1.66
CA SER A 225 7.31 -9.33 -0.21
C SER A 225 6.43 -8.14 0.17
N SER A 226 5.87 -8.18 1.38
CA SER A 226 5.18 -7.05 1.96
C SER A 226 6.15 -5.96 2.38
N SER A 227 5.62 -4.78 2.71
CA SER A 227 6.33 -3.87 3.62
C SER A 227 6.44 -4.50 5.01
N ALA A 228 7.28 -3.91 5.88
CA ALA A 228 7.36 -4.33 7.27
C ALA A 228 6.01 -4.13 7.97
N ILE A 229 5.56 -5.16 8.68
CA ILE A 229 4.34 -5.18 9.50
C ILE A 229 4.80 -5.21 10.95
N THR A 230 4.36 -4.24 11.75
CA THR A 230 4.62 -4.24 13.20
C THR A 230 3.52 -5.02 13.91
N ILE A 231 3.91 -6.11 14.57
CA ILE A 231 3.06 -6.86 15.49
C ILE A 231 3.23 -6.26 16.89
N LEU A 232 2.17 -5.64 17.39
CA LEU A 232 2.12 -5.03 18.72
C LEU A 232 1.88 -6.11 19.79
N ASN A 233 2.35 -5.85 21.01
CA ASN A 233 1.97 -6.68 22.17
C ASN A 233 0.45 -6.79 22.29
N ALA A 234 -0.04 -8.00 22.61
CA ALA A 234 -1.45 -8.32 22.61
C ALA A 234 -2.30 -7.34 23.47
N PHE A 235 -1.81 -6.99 24.65
CA PHE A 235 -2.52 -6.12 25.57
C PHE A 235 -2.45 -4.65 25.16
N TYR A 236 -1.26 -4.18 24.78
CA TYR A 236 -1.09 -2.82 24.29
C TYR A 236 -1.88 -2.57 22.99
N GLY A 237 -1.78 -3.49 22.01
CA GLY A 237 -2.49 -3.39 20.74
C GLY A 237 -4.01 -3.42 20.91
N ALA A 238 -4.52 -4.28 21.79
CA ALA A 238 -5.93 -4.30 22.15
C ALA A 238 -6.38 -2.99 22.83
N TRP A 239 -5.58 -2.45 23.76
CA TRP A 239 -5.89 -1.17 24.40
C TRP A 239 -5.89 -0.02 23.40
N MET A 240 -4.87 0.09 22.55
CA MET A 240 -4.73 1.16 21.57
C MET A 240 -5.90 1.13 20.57
N SER A 241 -6.21 -0.03 20.01
CA SER A 241 -7.31 -0.18 19.04
C SER A 241 -8.70 0.04 19.63
N ALA A 242 -8.92 -0.37 20.88
CA ALA A 242 -10.23 -0.23 21.53
C ALA A 242 -10.52 1.20 22.00
N ASN A 243 -9.51 1.91 22.51
CA ASN A 243 -9.70 3.22 23.16
C ASN A 243 -9.34 4.39 22.23
N PHE A 244 -8.42 4.19 21.28
CA PHE A 244 -7.91 5.24 20.39
C PHE A 244 -7.95 4.82 18.92
N PRO A 245 -9.11 4.46 18.36
CA PRO A 245 -9.22 4.00 16.96
C PRO A 245 -8.80 5.07 15.93
N GLY A 246 -8.71 6.35 16.33
CA GLY A 246 -8.19 7.43 15.49
C GLY A 246 -6.66 7.49 15.39
N LEU A 247 -5.94 6.89 16.33
CA LEU A 247 -4.49 6.75 16.29
C LEU A 247 -4.14 5.50 15.49
N THR A 248 -3.50 5.69 14.34
CA THR A 248 -3.13 4.60 13.42
C THR A 248 -1.72 4.82 12.87
N GLY A 249 -1.11 3.75 12.34
CA GLY A 249 0.22 3.83 11.75
C GLY A 249 1.26 4.28 12.78
N ALA A 250 2.24 5.07 12.35
CA ALA A 250 3.35 5.49 13.21
C ALA A 250 2.90 6.15 14.54
N ALA A 251 1.78 6.86 14.55
CA ALA A 251 1.24 7.52 15.74
C ALA A 251 0.71 6.54 16.81
N ALA A 252 0.35 5.30 16.44
CA ALA A 252 -0.14 4.28 17.38
C ALA A 252 0.99 3.43 17.98
N LEU A 253 2.24 3.63 17.58
CA LEU A 253 3.37 2.81 18.04
C LEU A 253 3.69 3.07 19.52
N PRO A 254 4.16 2.07 20.29
CA PRO A 254 4.48 2.23 21.72
C PRO A 254 5.48 3.37 22.02
N GLY A 255 6.35 3.70 21.07
CA GLY A 255 7.35 4.77 21.21
C GLY A 255 6.96 6.12 20.61
N ALA A 256 5.74 6.28 20.11
CA ALA A 256 5.26 7.56 19.58
C ALA A 256 4.72 8.46 20.69
N ASP A 257 4.70 9.76 20.42
CA ASP A 257 4.15 10.84 21.27
C ASP A 257 3.31 11.75 20.35
N PRO A 258 2.05 11.38 20.08
CA PRO A 258 1.21 12.05 19.06
C PRO A 258 0.75 13.45 19.48
N ASP A 259 0.57 13.68 20.77
CA ASP A 259 0.08 14.94 21.33
C ASP A 259 1.21 15.89 21.76
N GLY A 260 2.44 15.40 21.82
CA GLY A 260 3.65 16.18 22.04
C GLY A 260 3.86 16.57 23.50
N ASP A 261 3.25 15.85 24.44
CA ASP A 261 3.34 16.16 25.87
C ASP A 261 4.60 15.60 26.55
N GLY A 262 5.39 14.79 25.81
CA GLY A 262 6.63 14.18 26.26
C GLY A 262 6.47 12.80 26.88
N LEU A 263 5.25 12.26 26.95
CA LEU A 263 4.98 10.86 27.27
C LEU A 263 4.76 10.06 25.99
N ILE A 264 5.49 8.95 25.87
CA ILE A 264 5.23 8.03 24.76
C ILE A 264 4.01 7.15 25.06
N ASN A 265 3.33 6.67 24.02
CA ASN A 265 2.14 5.82 24.14
C ASN A 265 2.30 4.62 25.09
N LEU A 266 3.49 4.01 25.19
CA LEU A 266 3.75 2.91 26.14
C LEU A 266 3.72 3.39 27.60
N GLN A 267 4.25 4.57 27.87
CA GLN A 267 4.18 5.19 29.19
C GLN A 267 2.75 5.55 29.53
N GLU A 268 2.01 6.07 28.55
CA GLU A 268 0.61 6.41 28.73
C GLU A 268 -0.28 5.19 28.94
N TYR A 269 -0.03 4.12 28.19
CA TYR A 269 -0.61 2.81 28.44
C TYR A 269 -0.34 2.38 29.89
N ALA A 270 0.89 2.51 30.37
CA ALA A 270 1.28 2.08 31.71
C ALA A 270 0.78 2.99 32.83
N PHE A 271 0.63 4.29 32.58
CA PHE A 271 0.15 5.29 33.54
C PHE A 271 -1.35 5.54 33.45
N GLY A 272 -2.03 4.98 32.45
CA GLY A 272 -3.46 5.14 32.22
C GLY A 272 -3.85 6.55 31.80
N THR A 273 -3.01 7.21 31.00
CA THR A 273 -3.30 8.52 30.37
C THR A 273 -3.78 8.34 28.92
N ASP A 274 -4.13 9.44 28.26
CA ASP A 274 -4.73 9.47 26.92
C ASP A 274 -3.72 9.94 25.86
N PRO A 275 -3.29 9.07 24.92
CA PRO A 275 -2.29 9.41 23.89
C PRO A 275 -2.68 10.45 22.86
N ALA A 276 -3.93 10.90 22.87
CA ALA A 276 -4.40 11.95 21.98
C ALA A 276 -4.49 13.32 22.68
N THR A 277 -4.26 13.39 24.00
CA THR A 277 -4.43 14.63 24.77
C THR A 277 -3.46 14.74 25.93
N SER A 278 -2.84 15.92 26.04
CA SER A 278 -1.84 16.18 27.08
C SER A 278 -2.32 15.79 28.47
N GLY A 279 -1.55 14.93 29.12
CA GLY A 279 -1.88 14.33 30.40
C GLY A 279 -1.98 15.36 31.53
N GLY A 280 -2.97 15.16 32.41
CA GLY A 280 -3.07 15.86 33.69
C GLY A 280 -2.12 15.29 34.74
N THR A 281 -2.10 15.87 35.94
CA THR A 281 -1.37 15.30 37.07
C THR A 281 -2.17 14.19 37.75
N ILE A 282 -1.48 13.21 38.31
CA ILE A 282 -2.10 12.18 39.15
C ILE A 282 -2.76 12.83 40.38
N ALA A 283 -3.98 12.40 40.70
CA ALA A 283 -4.75 12.88 41.83
C ALA A 283 -5.53 11.73 42.50
N TYR A 284 -5.56 11.71 43.83
CA TYR A 284 -6.33 10.73 44.61
C TYR A 284 -6.86 11.37 45.90
N THR A 285 -7.99 10.87 46.40
CA THR A 285 -8.62 11.30 47.66
C THR A 285 -8.91 10.08 48.53
N GLY A 286 -8.28 10.00 49.70
CA GLY A 286 -8.29 8.78 50.49
C GLY A 286 -7.72 7.61 49.68
N ALA A 287 -8.46 6.51 49.59
CA ALA A 287 -8.08 5.32 48.82
C ALA A 287 -8.61 5.32 47.37
N LEU A 288 -9.21 6.42 46.89
CA LEU A 288 -9.74 6.52 45.52
C LEU A 288 -8.80 7.33 44.61
N LEU A 289 -8.33 6.71 43.53
CA LEU A 289 -7.62 7.40 42.45
C LEU A 289 -8.65 8.14 41.59
N THR A 290 -8.52 9.46 41.48
CA THR A 290 -9.48 10.34 40.78
C THR A 290 -8.96 10.83 39.43
N SER A 291 -7.65 10.84 39.23
CA SER A 291 -7.02 11.13 37.93
C SER A 291 -5.71 10.38 37.78
N SER A 292 -5.50 9.77 36.62
CA SER A 292 -4.19 9.27 36.20
C SER A 292 -3.30 10.42 35.72
N GLY A 293 -1.99 10.17 35.65
CA GLY A 293 -1.01 11.16 35.23
C GLY A 293 0.43 10.66 35.35
N PRO A 294 1.41 11.46 34.90
CA PRO A 294 2.82 11.11 34.97
C PRO A 294 3.32 11.04 36.43
N PRO A 295 4.45 10.37 36.69
CA PRO A 295 5.06 10.33 38.01
C PRO A 295 5.35 11.73 38.57
N TYR A 296 5.08 11.93 39.86
CA TYR A 296 5.36 13.20 40.54
C TYR A 296 5.91 12.98 41.95
N ALA A 297 6.77 13.88 42.39
CA ALA A 297 7.33 13.85 43.73
C ALA A 297 6.45 14.64 44.71
N VAL A 298 6.23 14.08 45.89
CA VAL A 298 5.43 14.70 46.96
C VAL A 298 6.12 14.60 48.30
N ASN A 299 5.80 15.56 49.17
CA ASN A 299 6.18 15.51 50.57
C ASN A 299 5.04 14.91 51.40
N PHE A 300 5.27 13.75 52.00
CA PHE A 300 4.39 13.19 53.00
C PHE A 300 4.69 13.84 54.35
N ALA A 301 3.64 14.28 55.04
CA ALA A 301 3.79 14.77 56.40
C ALA A 301 4.28 13.64 57.29
N SER A 302 5.55 13.69 57.73
CA SER A 302 5.99 12.75 58.77
C SER A 302 5.43 13.22 60.11
N GLY A 303 4.81 12.30 60.86
CA GLY A 303 4.26 12.59 62.20
C GLY A 303 5.30 13.02 63.24
N SER A 304 6.59 13.09 62.86
CA SER A 304 7.74 13.45 63.69
C SER A 304 8.44 14.75 63.27
N GLY A 305 7.89 15.53 62.33
CA GLY A 305 8.46 16.82 61.92
C GLY A 305 9.64 16.73 60.93
N GLY A 306 9.94 15.55 60.40
CA GLY A 306 10.84 15.34 59.26
C GLY A 306 10.15 15.43 57.89
N TRP A 307 10.95 15.47 56.82
CA TRP A 307 10.46 15.46 55.43
C TRP A 307 10.51 14.01 54.89
N ASP A 308 9.37 13.44 54.48
CA ASP A 308 9.30 12.13 53.80
C ASP A 308 8.95 12.37 52.33
N PHE A 309 9.97 12.52 51.49
CA PHE A 309 9.77 12.66 50.06
C PHE A 309 9.44 11.30 49.45
N ARG A 310 8.38 11.24 48.65
CA ARG A 310 7.95 10.05 47.92
C ARG A 310 7.80 10.37 46.45
N LEU A 311 8.16 9.43 45.60
CA LEU A 311 7.75 9.43 44.20
C LEU A 311 6.43 8.66 44.11
N VAL A 312 5.39 9.30 43.59
CA VAL A 312 4.09 8.70 43.36
C VAL A 312 3.86 8.58 41.86
N TYR A 313 3.34 7.44 41.41
CA TYR A 313 3.03 7.21 40.00
C TYR A 313 1.84 6.26 39.85
N CYS A 314 1.18 6.34 38.69
CA CYS A 314 0.12 5.41 38.33
C CYS A 314 0.72 4.08 37.88
N ARG A 315 0.09 2.97 38.25
CA ARG A 315 0.45 1.62 37.79
C ARG A 315 -0.83 0.86 37.47
N ARG A 316 -0.81 0.04 36.42
CA ARG A 316 -1.91 -0.90 36.14
C ARG A 316 -1.97 -1.97 37.22
N VAL A 317 -3.15 -2.26 37.76
CA VAL A 317 -3.33 -3.32 38.77
C VAL A 317 -2.90 -4.69 38.21
N ASN A 318 -3.16 -4.94 36.92
CA ASN A 318 -2.81 -6.18 36.24
C ASN A 318 -1.41 -6.17 35.59
N TYR A 319 -0.51 -5.25 35.97
CA TYR A 319 0.79 -5.05 35.31
C TYR A 319 1.58 -6.35 35.09
N ALA A 320 1.59 -7.26 36.07
CA ALA A 320 2.28 -8.54 35.97
C ALA A 320 1.67 -9.46 34.90
N ALA A 321 0.33 -9.46 34.77
CA ALA A 321 -0.37 -10.25 33.77
C ALA A 321 -0.19 -9.71 32.34
N VAL A 322 -0.05 -8.39 32.20
CA VAL A 322 0.26 -7.73 30.92
C VAL A 322 1.75 -7.53 30.68
N VAL A 323 2.59 -8.15 31.52
CA VAL A 323 4.05 -8.15 31.45
C VAL A 323 4.68 -6.76 31.37
N LEU A 324 4.06 -5.78 32.03
CA LEU A 324 4.60 -4.44 32.22
C LEU A 324 5.59 -4.43 33.39
N THR A 325 6.73 -3.80 33.19
CA THR A 325 7.73 -3.55 34.24
C THR A 325 7.87 -2.06 34.47
N TYR A 326 7.82 -1.64 35.74
CA TYR A 326 8.02 -0.27 36.18
C TYR A 326 9.36 -0.18 36.93
N THR A 327 10.23 0.71 36.48
CA THR A 327 11.57 0.90 37.07
C THR A 327 11.72 2.32 37.58
N THR A 328 11.83 2.47 38.90
CA THR A 328 12.02 3.80 39.51
C THR A 328 13.48 4.21 39.39
N GLN A 329 13.73 5.39 38.84
CA GLN A 329 15.05 5.90 38.53
C GLN A 329 15.21 7.33 39.05
N PHE A 330 16.40 7.63 39.54
CA PHE A 330 16.74 8.92 40.12
C PHE A 330 18.03 9.45 39.50
N SER A 331 18.16 10.76 39.37
CA SER A 331 19.30 11.39 38.73
C SER A 331 19.70 12.70 39.42
N ALA A 332 20.99 12.99 39.39
CA ALA A 332 21.58 14.25 39.84
C ALA A 332 21.56 15.33 38.76
N ASP A 333 21.62 14.92 37.49
CA ASP A 333 21.97 15.75 36.33
C ASP A 333 21.06 15.52 35.11
N ASN A 334 20.00 14.71 35.27
CA ASN A 334 19.07 14.29 34.22
C ASN A 334 19.71 13.48 33.07
N SER A 335 20.98 13.07 33.20
CA SER A 335 21.76 12.38 32.17
C SER A 335 22.13 10.97 32.62
N TYR A 336 22.66 10.83 33.83
CA TYR A 336 22.95 9.54 34.45
C TYR A 336 21.82 9.14 35.40
N TRP A 337 21.25 7.96 35.19
CA TRP A 337 20.09 7.47 35.93
C TRP A 337 20.41 6.24 36.76
N VAL A 338 20.15 6.33 38.07
CA VAL A 338 20.33 5.24 39.02
C VAL A 338 18.99 4.53 39.22
N THR A 339 18.93 3.27 38.79
CA THR A 339 17.77 2.41 39.06
C THR A 339 17.74 2.00 40.54
N LYS A 340 16.58 2.12 41.17
CA LYS A 340 16.31 1.60 42.51
C LYS A 340 15.20 0.58 42.42
N ALA A 341 15.47 -0.65 42.86
CA ALA A 341 14.45 -1.68 43.00
C ALA A 341 13.79 -1.50 44.37
N ILE A 342 12.64 -0.82 44.40
CA ILE A 342 11.86 -0.62 45.63
C ILE A 342 10.46 -1.16 45.39
N THR A 343 9.95 -1.97 46.32
CA THR A 343 8.56 -2.45 46.27
C THR A 343 7.63 -1.27 46.55
N PRO A 344 6.73 -0.90 45.61
CA PRO A 344 5.82 0.22 45.82
C PRO A 344 4.75 -0.09 46.86
N THR A 345 4.32 0.93 47.60
CA THR A 345 3.15 0.86 48.49
C THR A 345 1.94 1.45 47.79
N VAL A 346 0.82 0.71 47.76
CA VAL A 346 -0.44 1.18 47.16
C VAL A 346 -1.06 2.26 48.05
N LEU A 347 -1.45 3.38 47.43
CA LEU A 347 -2.10 4.50 48.10
C LEU A 347 -3.61 4.52 47.81
N ALA A 348 -3.97 4.31 46.55
CA ALA A 348 -5.34 4.42 46.07
C ALA A 348 -5.55 3.59 44.80
N THR A 349 -6.79 3.20 44.54
CA THR A 349 -7.21 2.48 43.33
C THR A 349 -8.34 3.25 42.66
N ASP A 350 -8.42 3.23 41.34
CA ASP A 350 -9.51 3.87 40.60
C ASP A 350 -10.83 3.13 40.80
N ALA A 351 -11.94 3.80 40.47
CA ALA A 351 -13.27 3.21 40.60
C ALA A 351 -13.44 1.93 39.77
N GLY A 352 -12.69 1.79 38.66
CA GLY A 352 -12.70 0.62 37.79
C GLY A 352 -11.81 -0.54 38.25
N GLY A 353 -10.92 -0.34 39.24
CA GLY A 353 -9.93 -1.35 39.64
C GLY A 353 -8.85 -1.63 38.60
N VAL A 354 -8.67 -0.75 37.62
CA VAL A 354 -7.70 -0.87 36.52
C VAL A 354 -6.36 -0.26 36.89
N MET A 355 -6.39 0.85 37.62
CA MET A 355 -5.24 1.69 37.91
C MET A 355 -5.10 1.94 39.41
N GLU A 356 -3.86 2.01 39.87
CA GLU A 356 -3.52 2.34 41.25
C GLU A 356 -2.48 3.46 41.31
N ALA A 357 -2.63 4.37 42.27
CA ALA A 357 -1.55 5.24 42.70
C ALA A 357 -0.66 4.46 43.65
N VAL A 358 0.63 4.38 43.34
CA VAL A 358 1.62 3.74 44.21
C VAL A 358 2.71 4.72 44.58
N SER A 359 3.33 4.51 45.73
CA SER A 359 4.44 5.33 46.22
C SER A 359 5.69 4.52 46.47
N VAL A 360 6.83 5.15 46.23
CA VAL A 360 8.16 4.68 46.66
C VAL A 360 8.90 5.80 47.40
N PRO A 361 9.73 5.48 48.40
CA PRO A 361 10.70 6.41 48.96
C PRO A 361 11.50 7.14 47.88
N TYR A 362 11.51 8.47 47.95
CA TYR A 362 12.36 9.32 47.14
C TYR A 362 13.68 9.54 47.89
N PRO A 363 14.82 9.00 47.44
CA PRO A 363 16.09 9.21 48.10
C PRO A 363 16.58 10.65 47.88
N LEU A 364 16.89 11.36 48.96
CA LEU A 364 17.52 12.70 48.88
C LEU A 364 18.91 12.64 48.23
N PHE A 365 19.61 11.52 48.39
CA PHE A 365 20.95 11.30 47.86
C PHE A 365 21.06 9.99 47.10
N ILE A 366 21.81 10.03 46.00
CA ILE A 366 22.17 8.87 45.19
C ILE A 366 23.70 8.83 45.00
N ARG A 367 24.21 7.75 44.41
CA ARG A 367 25.59 7.68 43.94
C ARG A 367 25.60 7.89 42.44
N ASP A 368 26.36 8.86 41.97
CA ASP A 368 26.51 9.14 40.53
C ASP A 368 27.41 8.11 39.82
N ALA A 369 27.72 8.35 38.55
CA ALA A 369 28.60 7.50 37.75
C ALA A 369 30.03 7.36 38.33
N GLY A 370 30.49 8.37 39.08
CA GLY A 370 31.77 8.37 39.81
C GLY A 370 31.69 7.73 41.19
N ASN A 371 30.55 7.13 41.54
CA ASN A 371 30.27 6.55 42.86
C ASN A 371 30.26 7.59 44.00
N VAL A 372 30.11 8.88 43.68
CA VAL A 372 30.07 10.00 44.64
C VAL A 372 28.65 10.24 45.11
N VAL A 373 28.47 10.51 46.41
CA VAL A 373 27.17 10.83 46.98
C VAL A 373 26.74 12.23 46.57
N VAL A 374 25.64 12.33 45.84
CA VAL A 374 25.11 13.59 45.28
C VAL A 374 23.60 13.70 45.55
N LYS A 375 23.07 14.92 45.51
CA LYS A 375 21.62 15.15 45.61
C LYS A 375 20.91 14.61 44.37
N ALA A 376 19.70 14.09 44.52
CA ALA A 376 18.87 13.65 43.41
C ALA A 376 17.68 14.60 43.20
N PRO A 377 17.80 15.67 42.38
CA PRO A 377 16.67 16.55 42.08
C PRO A 377 15.73 15.97 41.01
N PHE A 378 16.11 14.91 40.28
CA PHE A 378 15.30 14.33 39.22
C PHE A 378 14.87 12.89 39.55
N ALA A 379 13.66 12.54 39.15
CA ALA A 379 13.13 11.19 39.22
C ALA A 379 12.26 10.89 38.00
N ARG A 380 12.22 9.61 37.61
CA ARG A 380 11.31 9.10 36.58
C ARG A 380 10.95 7.65 36.84
N VAL A 381 9.94 7.17 36.13
CA VAL A 381 9.58 5.75 36.09
C VAL A 381 9.76 5.26 34.66
N GLY A 382 10.76 4.42 34.45
CA GLY A 382 10.96 3.71 33.19
C GLY A 382 9.92 2.61 33.04
N VAL A 383 9.36 2.47 31.85
CA VAL A 383 8.34 1.47 31.51
C VAL A 383 8.87 0.58 30.39
N SER A 384 8.72 -0.73 30.54
CA SER A 384 8.89 -1.69 29.46
C SER A 384 7.76 -2.71 29.46
N ILE A 385 7.48 -3.26 28.28
CA ILE A 385 6.56 -4.38 28.10
C ILE A 385 7.33 -5.51 27.44
N ALA A 386 7.20 -6.73 27.96
CA ALA A 386 7.80 -7.89 27.30
C ALA A 386 7.03 -8.19 26.00
N PRO A 387 7.71 -8.80 25.00
CA PRO A 387 7.01 -9.38 23.85
C PRO A 387 5.93 -10.36 24.32
#